data_AF-A0A3B4B1P4-F1
#
_entry.id   AF-A0A3B4B1P4-F1
#
_cell.length_a   1.000
_cell.length_b   1.000
_cell.length_c   1.000
_cell.angle_alpha   90.00
_cell.angle_beta   90.00
_cell.angle_gamma   90.00
#
_symmetry.space_group_name_H-M   'P 1'
#
loop_
_entity.id
_entity.type
_entity.pdbx_description
1 polymer ?
#
loop_
_entity_poly.entity_id
_entity_poly.type
_entity_poly.pdbx_seq_one_letter_code
_entity_poly.pdbx_strand_id
1 'polypeptide(L)'
;MYFVKITHKRDPDNSFPLHSAVWTNDYRQLEENIRFDTEAVDPRGRSPLHLAVSLGHLESVRVLLRHGAQVTKENAKNWTGKTTH
;
A
#
# COMPACT_ATOMS: atom_id res chain seq x y z
N MET A 1 12.70 40.15 12.98
CA MET A 1 11.98 39.08 13.72
C MET A 1 11.52 38.05 12.71
N TYR A 2 12.30 36.97 12.51
CA TYR A 2 11.93 35.91 11.57
C TYR A 2 11.08 34.88 12.32
N PHE A 3 9.80 34.79 11.97
CA PHE A 3 8.93 33.72 12.45
C PHE A 3 9.41 32.40 11.84
N VAL A 4 9.84 31.50 12.71
CA VAL A 4 10.13 30.10 12.38
C VAL A 4 8.83 29.49 11.86
N LYS A 5 8.79 29.15 10.56
CA LYS A 5 7.76 28.27 10.00
C LYS A 5 7.88 26.96 10.77
N ILE A 6 6.94 26.74 11.69
CA ILE A 6 6.74 25.45 12.34
C ILE A 6 6.42 24.48 11.22
N THR A 7 7.43 23.72 10.78
CA THR A 7 7.21 22.59 9.91
C THR A 7 6.31 21.64 10.70
N HIS A 8 5.03 21.59 10.35
CA HIS A 8 4.20 20.42 10.62
C HIS A 8 5.01 19.24 10.08
N LYS A 9 5.72 18.54 10.98
CA LYS A 9 6.23 17.21 10.70
C LYS A 9 4.97 16.39 10.47
N ARG A 10 4.52 16.34 9.22
CA ARG A 10 3.48 15.44 8.77
C ARG A 10 3.98 14.07 9.19
N ASP A 11 3.36 13.48 10.20
CA ASP A 11 3.77 12.20 10.73
C ASP A 11 3.88 11.25 9.53
N PRO A 12 5.07 10.71 9.24
CA PRO A 12 5.24 9.84 8.08
C PRO A 12 4.33 8.60 8.20
N ASP A 13 4.00 8.18 9.43
CA ASP A 13 3.01 7.14 9.70
C ASP A 13 1.60 7.50 9.21
N ASN A 14 1.16 8.74 9.37
CA ASN A 14 -0.20 9.14 8.97
C ASN A 14 -0.35 9.29 7.44
N SER A 15 0.75 9.25 6.69
CA SER A 15 0.73 9.37 5.23
C SER A 15 0.72 8.02 4.52
N PHE A 16 1.08 6.95 5.24
CA PHE A 16 1.27 5.61 4.67
C PHE A 16 0.65 4.53 5.57
N PRO A 17 -0.69 4.45 5.66
CA PRO A 17 -1.39 3.53 6.56
C PRO A 17 -1.04 2.06 6.27
N LEU A 18 -0.81 1.71 5.01
CA LEU A 18 -0.38 0.36 4.61
C LEU A 18 1.03 0.03 5.13
N HIS A 19 1.98 0.97 5.06
CA HIS A 19 3.34 0.75 5.56
C HIS A 19 3.39 0.64 7.08
N SER A 20 2.60 1.44 7.79
CA SER A 20 2.47 1.35 9.25
C SER A 20 1.92 -0.02 9.66
N ALA A 21 0.87 -0.51 9.01
CA ALA A 21 0.31 -1.84 9.28
C ALA A 21 1.30 -2.98 8.97
N VAL A 22 2.10 -2.83 7.90
CA VAL A 22 3.20 -3.76 7.61
C VAL A 22 4.26 -3.71 8.70
N TRP A 23 4.64 -2.52 9.17
CA TRP A 23 5.69 -2.34 10.17
C TRP A 23 5.35 -3.01 11.49
N THR A 24 4.08 -2.95 11.90
CA THR A 24 3.58 -3.59 13.13
C THR A 24 3.22 -5.07 12.94
N ASN A 25 3.34 -5.62 11.71
CA ASN A 25 2.83 -6.94 11.32
C ASN A 25 1.33 -7.11 11.61
N ASP A 26 0.58 -6.01 11.60
CA ASP A 26 -0.86 -6.01 11.83
C ASP A 26 -1.60 -6.27 10.52
N TYR A 27 -1.66 -7.56 10.16
CA TYR A 27 -2.33 -8.02 8.95
C TYR A 27 -3.83 -7.70 8.95
N ARG A 28 -4.47 -7.51 10.11
CA ARG A 28 -5.90 -7.14 10.21
C ARG A 28 -6.11 -5.70 9.78
N GLN A 29 -5.31 -4.77 10.33
CA GLN A 29 -5.34 -3.39 9.85
C GLN A 29 -4.89 -3.30 8.40
N LEU A 30 -4.00 -4.18 7.94
CA LEU A 30 -3.60 -4.21 6.54
C LEU A 30 -4.77 -4.59 5.60
N GLU A 31 -5.61 -5.55 5.99
CA GLU A 31 -6.84 -5.89 5.26
C GLU A 31 -7.86 -4.73 5.25
N GLU A 32 -8.01 -4.01 6.37
CA GLU A 32 -8.89 -2.83 6.44
C GLU A 32 -8.39 -1.68 5.55
N ASN A 33 -7.07 -1.49 5.52
CA ASN A 33 -6.39 -0.45 4.75
C ASN A 33 -6.10 -0.86 3.30
N ILE A 34 -6.58 -2.00 2.85
CA ILE A 34 -6.36 -2.45 1.47
C ILE A 34 -7.07 -1.59 0.40
N ARG A 35 -7.97 -0.70 0.85
CA ARG A 35 -8.62 0.32 0.03
C ARG A 35 -7.64 1.42 -0.41
N PHE A 36 -6.50 1.53 0.26
CA PHE A 36 -5.43 2.46 -0.09
C PHE A 36 -4.53 1.84 -1.17
N ASP A 37 -3.76 2.69 -1.83
CA ASP A 37 -2.90 2.30 -2.93
C ASP A 37 -1.79 1.34 -2.46
N THR A 38 -1.90 0.06 -2.86
CA THR A 38 -0.95 -0.99 -2.51
C THR A 38 0.41 -0.84 -3.19
N GLU A 39 0.49 0.03 -4.21
CA GLU A 39 1.73 0.37 -4.92
C GLU A 39 2.35 1.69 -4.40
N ALA A 40 1.74 2.33 -3.39
CA ALA A 40 2.27 3.55 -2.80
C ALA A 40 3.69 3.33 -2.26
N VAL A 41 4.59 4.28 -2.49
CA VAL A 41 5.97 4.20 -2.01
C VAL A 41 6.17 5.09 -0.79
N ASP A 42 6.86 4.57 0.22
CA ASP A 42 7.28 5.35 1.39
C ASP A 42 8.31 6.42 0.98
N PRO A 43 8.71 7.35 1.88
CA PRO A 43 9.74 8.35 1.58
C PRO A 43 11.12 7.77 1.23
N ARG A 44 11.32 6.46 1.41
CA ARG A 44 12.54 5.73 1.03
C ARG A 44 12.35 4.97 -0.29
N GLY A 45 11.25 5.18 -1.01
CA GLY A 45 10.95 4.54 -2.29
C GLY A 45 10.51 3.08 -2.19
N ARG A 46 10.09 2.61 -1.01
CA ARG A 46 9.70 1.21 -0.78
C ARG A 46 8.19 1.07 -0.80
N SER A 47 7.68 0.09 -1.54
CA SER A 47 6.27 -0.29 -1.45
C SER A 47 5.97 -1.05 -0.14
N PRO A 48 4.70 -1.18 0.28
CA PRO A 48 4.33 -1.95 1.46
C PRO A 48 4.82 -3.40 1.32
N LEU A 49 4.82 -3.94 0.10
CA LEU A 49 5.32 -5.28 -0.19
C LEU A 49 6.85 -5.38 0.02
N HIS A 50 7.63 -4.42 -0.47
CA HIS A 50 9.07 -4.37 -0.21
C HIS A 50 9.37 -4.31 1.28
N LEU A 51 8.59 -3.52 2.04
CA LEU A 51 8.74 -3.41 3.47
C LEU A 51 8.42 -4.75 4.16
N ALA A 52 7.33 -5.41 3.79
CA ALA A 52 6.90 -6.69 4.37
C ALA A 52 7.93 -7.81 4.12
N VAL A 53 8.50 -7.87 2.91
CA VAL A 53 9.57 -8.81 2.57
C VAL A 53 10.85 -8.50 3.35
N SER A 54 11.24 -7.23 3.45
CA SER A 54 12.44 -6.81 4.19
C SER A 54 12.35 -7.13 5.68
N LEU A 55 11.14 -7.09 6.25
CA LEU A 55 10.88 -7.41 7.65
C LEU A 55 10.60 -8.90 7.89
N GLY A 56 10.41 -9.70 6.84
CA GLY A 56 10.04 -11.12 6.95
C GLY A 56 8.59 -11.35 7.42
N HIS A 57 7.72 -10.34 7.28
CA HIS A 57 6.32 -10.39 7.70
C HIS A 57 5.47 -11.16 6.68
N LEU A 58 5.56 -12.49 6.77
CA LEU A 58 4.97 -13.41 5.80
C LEU A 58 3.44 -13.25 5.65
N GLU A 59 2.74 -12.91 6.73
CA GLU A 59 1.29 -12.65 6.67
C GLU A 59 0.96 -11.34 5.96
N SER A 60 1.66 -10.25 6.27
CA SER A 60 1.52 -8.99 5.53
C SER A 60 1.81 -9.17 4.04
N VAL A 61 2.84 -9.95 3.68
CA VAL A 61 3.13 -10.31 2.28
C VAL A 61 1.96 -11.06 1.64
N ARG A 62 1.40 -12.07 2.34
CA ARG A 62 0.26 -12.84 1.83
C ARG A 62 -0.96 -11.96 1.57
N VAL A 63 -1.31 -11.07 2.51
CA VAL A 63 -2.45 -10.17 2.36
C VAL A 63 -2.22 -9.19 1.20
N LEU A 64 -1.05 -8.55 1.13
CA LEU A 64 -0.71 -7.63 0.04
C LEU A 64 -0.76 -8.30 -1.33
N LEU A 65 -0.20 -9.51 -1.47
CA LEU A 65 -0.23 -10.27 -2.72
C LEU A 65 -1.65 -10.71 -3.09
N ARG A 66 -2.43 -11.19 -2.12
CA ARG A 66 -3.82 -11.62 -2.34
C ARG A 66 -4.68 -10.48 -2.87
N HIS A 67 -4.46 -9.26 -2.41
CA HIS A 67 -5.24 -8.11 -2.82
C HIS A 67 -4.70 -7.42 -4.07
N GLY A 68 -3.39 -7.30 -4.26
CA GLY A 68 -2.81 -6.86 -5.54
C GLY A 68 -3.20 -7.78 -6.71
N ALA A 69 -3.32 -9.08 -6.45
CA ALA A 69 -3.84 -10.07 -7.41
C ALA A 69 -5.37 -9.98 -7.64
N GLN A 70 -6.14 -9.36 -6.74
CA GLN A 70 -7.58 -9.13 -6.91
C GLN A 70 -7.85 -7.85 -7.70
N VAL A 71 -7.11 -6.77 -7.43
CA VAL A 71 -7.20 -5.51 -8.18
C VAL A 71 -6.85 -5.70 -9.66
N THR A 72 -5.87 -6.57 -9.95
CA THR A 72 -5.53 -6.95 -11.34
C THR A 72 -6.58 -7.82 -12.03
N LYS A 73 -7.39 -8.58 -11.27
CA LYS A 73 -8.43 -9.47 -11.83
C LYS A 73 -9.74 -8.74 -12.14
N GLU A 74 -10.06 -7.65 -11.48
CA GLU A 74 -11.26 -6.87 -11.82
C GLU A 74 -11.09 -5.99 -13.07
N ASN A 75 -9.86 -5.73 -13.53
CA ASN A 75 -9.66 -5.09 -14.84
C ASN A 75 -9.83 -6.06 -16.03
N ALA A 76 -10.02 -7.36 -15.77
CA ALA A 76 -10.28 -8.36 -16.83
C ALA A 76 -11.74 -8.37 -17.33
N LYS A 77 -12.63 -7.51 -16.80
CA LYS A 77 -13.98 -7.30 -17.37
C LYS A 77 -14.08 -6.12 -18.34
N ASN A 78 -12.98 -5.42 -18.60
CA ASN A 78 -12.89 -4.35 -19.60
C ASN A 78 -12.09 -4.75 -20.84
N TRP A 79 -11.84 -6.06 -21.07
CA TRP A 79 -11.52 -6.53 -22.41
C TRP A 79 -12.79 -6.39 -23.24
N THR A 80 -13.02 -5.15 -23.68
CA THR A 80 -13.90 -4.79 -24.79
C THR A 80 -13.72 -5.86 -25.86
N GLY A 81 -14.79 -6.59 -26.11
CA GLY A 81 -14.85 -7.62 -27.13
C GLY A 81 -14.47 -7.00 -28.47
N LYS A 82 -13.22 -7.15 -28.86
CA LYS A 82 -12.83 -7.15 -30.27
C LYS A 82 -13.23 -8.50 -30.85
N THR A 83 -14.50 -8.63 -31.23
CA THR A 83 -14.90 -9.68 -32.18
C THR A 83 -16.02 -9.16 -33.09
N THR A 84 -15.58 -8.41 -34.11
CA THR A 84 -15.92 -8.58 -35.53
C THR A 84 -17.21 -9.35 -35.85
N HIS A 85 -18.21 -8.66 -36.43
CA HIS A 85 -19.07 -9.15 -37.52
C HIS A 85 -19.30 -7.99 -38.49
#